data_AF-A0A7K2D502-F1
#
_entry.id   AF-A0A7K2D502-F1
#
_cell.length_a   1.000
_cell.length_b   1.000
_cell.length_c   1.000
_cell.angle_alpha   90.00
_cell.angle_beta   90.00
_cell.angle_gamma   90.00
#
_symmetry.space_group_name_H-M   'P 1'
#
loop_
_entity.id
_entity.type
_entity.pdbx_description
1 polymer ?
#
loop_
_entity_poly.entity_id
_entity_poly.type
_entity_poly.pdbx_seq_one_letter_code
_entity_poly.pdbx_strand_id
1 'polypeptide(L)'
;MDHYYSWDEHYEIFDTLIAEREAEIKDTSILDAYYERFGGRYDYPEDPYADYVDGTFRKIPVEISAYQVDRDCVILNAAGDLHAKTGDWIITGIEGEQYPCDDEIFRETYDYVDGDRFSKKPVQMDAQRAKERQTVMTLEGPTTAERGDWIITGVRGERWPVKHETFRADV
;
A
#
# COMPACT_ATOMS: atom_id res chain seq x y z
N MET A 1 26.21 -16.68 -21.12
CA MET A 1 25.15 -17.58 -21.62
C MET A 1 24.59 -18.18 -20.36
N ASP A 2 23.59 -17.50 -19.84
CA ASP A 2 23.42 -17.35 -18.41
C ASP A 2 22.43 -18.38 -17.88
N HIS A 3 22.82 -19.03 -16.79
CA HIS A 3 22.00 -19.96 -16.04
C HIS A 3 20.96 -19.16 -15.23
N TYR A 4 19.70 -19.25 -15.64
CA TYR A 4 18.56 -18.83 -14.83
C TYR A 4 18.19 -19.98 -13.88
N TYR A 5 18.27 -19.72 -12.58
CA TYR A 5 17.65 -20.55 -11.55
C TYR A 5 16.13 -20.35 -11.60
N SER A 6 15.39 -21.45 -11.71
CA SER A 6 13.92 -21.52 -11.70
C SER A 6 13.41 -21.31 -10.26
N TRP A 7 12.30 -20.57 -10.15
CA TRP A 7 11.71 -20.05 -8.91
C TRP A 7 10.66 -20.98 -8.28
N ASP A 8 10.63 -22.26 -8.63
CA ASP A 8 9.53 -23.16 -8.23
C ASP A 8 9.78 -24.03 -6.98
N GLU A 9 11.01 -24.11 -6.45
CA GLU A 9 11.29 -25.02 -5.31
C GLU A 9 11.20 -24.36 -3.91
N HIS A 10 11.01 -23.04 -3.81
CA HIS A 10 10.98 -22.34 -2.52
C HIS A 10 9.57 -22.15 -1.93
N TYR A 11 8.52 -22.36 -2.71
CA TYR A 11 7.12 -22.14 -2.30
C TYR A 11 6.47 -23.37 -1.63
N GLU A 12 6.92 -24.60 -1.91
CA GLU A 12 6.28 -25.80 -1.32
C GLU A 12 6.55 -25.99 0.18
N ILE A 13 7.64 -25.42 0.71
CA ILE A 13 7.98 -25.48 2.13
C ILE A 13 7.13 -24.50 2.96
N PHE A 14 6.70 -23.37 2.39
CA PHE A 14 5.91 -22.36 3.10
C PHE A 14 4.42 -22.73 3.20
N ASP A 15 3.83 -23.34 2.16
CA ASP A 15 2.43 -23.76 2.19
C ASP A 15 2.19 -24.90 3.19
N THR A 16 3.16 -25.79 3.39
CA THR A 16 3.06 -26.90 4.34
C THR A 16 3.13 -26.39 5.80
N LEU A 17 3.99 -25.41 6.09
CA LEU A 17 4.12 -24.80 7.41
C LEU A 17 2.92 -23.92 7.80
N ILE A 18 2.28 -23.29 6.81
CA ILE A 18 1.04 -22.53 7.01
C ILE A 18 -0.14 -23.47 7.22
N ALA A 19 -0.26 -24.56 6.44
CA ALA A 19 -1.33 -25.54 6.60
C ALA A 19 -1.27 -26.28 7.95
N GLU A 20 -0.07 -26.63 8.43
CA GLU A 20 0.12 -27.25 9.76
C GLU A 20 -0.23 -26.29 10.91
N ARG A 21 0.03 -24.97 10.75
CA ARG A 21 -0.37 -23.94 11.72
C ARG A 21 -1.85 -23.60 11.67
N GLU A 22 -2.49 -23.65 10.50
CA GLU A 22 -3.93 -23.46 10.35
C GLU A 22 -4.76 -24.63 10.90
N ALA A 23 -4.20 -25.85 10.95
CA ALA A 23 -4.83 -27.00 11.59
C ALA A 23 -4.79 -26.91 13.13
N GLU A 24 -3.71 -26.36 13.70
CA GLU A 24 -3.55 -26.17 15.14
C GLU A 24 -4.44 -25.04 15.71
N ILE A 25 -4.86 -24.09 14.86
CA ILE A 25 -5.73 -22.95 15.22
C ILE A 25 -7.24 -23.32 15.17
N LYS A 26 -7.62 -24.50 14.65
CA LYS A 26 -9.02 -24.94 14.53
C LYS A 26 -9.49 -25.89 15.64
N ASP A 27 -8.87 -25.86 16.81
CA ASP A 27 -9.49 -26.47 18.00
C ASP A 27 -10.63 -25.58 18.51
N THR A 28 -11.80 -25.72 17.88
CA THR A 28 -13.03 -25.01 18.24
C THR A 28 -13.58 -25.44 19.60
N SER A 29 -13.02 -26.48 20.24
CA SER A 29 -13.48 -26.94 21.57
C SER A 29 -13.23 -25.90 22.67
N ILE A 30 -12.20 -25.06 22.52
CA ILE A 30 -11.93 -23.96 23.45
C ILE A 30 -12.92 -22.81 23.22
N LEU A 31 -13.27 -22.50 21.97
CA LEU A 31 -14.24 -21.44 21.64
C LEU A 31 -15.66 -21.84 22.09
N ASP A 32 -16.09 -23.07 21.82
CA ASP A 32 -17.44 -23.55 22.12
C ASP A 32 -17.68 -23.66 23.64
N ALA A 33 -16.70 -24.17 24.41
CA ALA A 33 -16.75 -24.22 25.87
C ALA A 33 -16.75 -22.82 26.52
N TYR A 34 -16.21 -21.81 25.83
CA TYR A 34 -16.18 -20.42 26.28
C TYR A 34 -17.51 -19.71 26.02
N TYR A 35 -18.17 -19.96 24.88
CA TYR A 35 -19.51 -19.42 24.57
C TYR A 35 -20.58 -19.90 25.54
N GLU A 36 -20.57 -21.19 25.89
CA GLU A 36 -21.52 -21.77 26.85
C GLU A 36 -21.33 -21.21 28.26
N ARG A 37 -20.10 -20.79 28.60
CA ARG A 37 -19.73 -20.32 29.93
C ARG A 37 -19.97 -18.82 30.16
N PHE A 38 -19.86 -17.98 29.11
CA PHE A 38 -19.81 -16.53 29.28
C PHE A 38 -20.86 -15.73 28.50
N GLY A 39 -21.82 -16.37 27.82
CA GLY A 39 -23.09 -15.76 27.46
C GLY A 39 -23.00 -14.39 26.77
N GLY A 40 -22.62 -14.36 25.50
CA GLY A 40 -23.04 -13.33 24.56
C GLY A 40 -22.70 -11.87 24.90
N ARG A 41 -21.41 -11.54 24.94
CA ARG A 41 -20.90 -10.23 24.50
C ARG A 41 -19.45 -10.40 24.08
N TYR A 42 -19.16 -10.16 22.80
CA TYR A 42 -17.80 -10.09 22.28
C TYR A 42 -17.13 -8.85 22.86
N ASP A 43 -16.50 -8.99 24.02
CA ASP A 43 -15.37 -8.15 24.41
C ASP A 43 -14.13 -8.86 23.86
N TYR A 44 -13.58 -8.34 22.77
CA TYR A 44 -12.23 -8.72 22.35
C TYR A 44 -11.29 -8.25 23.46
N PRO A 45 -10.51 -9.12 24.10
CA PRO A 45 -9.46 -8.67 24.99
C PRO A 45 -8.45 -7.88 24.15
N GLU A 46 -8.46 -6.56 24.33
CA GLU A 46 -7.52 -5.54 23.84
C GLU A 46 -7.14 -5.71 22.35
N ASP A 47 -7.84 -5.00 21.45
CA ASP A 47 -7.32 -4.75 20.10
C ASP A 47 -5.87 -4.21 20.26
N PRO A 48 -4.83 -4.95 19.84
CA PRO A 48 -3.44 -4.57 20.07
C PRO A 48 -3.03 -3.30 19.31
N TYR A 49 -3.98 -2.70 18.58
CA TYR A 49 -3.85 -1.46 17.81
C TYR A 49 -4.86 -0.38 18.27
N ALA A 50 -5.44 -0.50 19.46
CA ALA A 50 -6.43 0.45 20.01
C ALA A 50 -5.92 1.90 20.12
N ASP A 51 -4.60 2.10 20.14
CA ASP A 51 -3.97 3.41 20.32
C ASP A 51 -3.87 4.24 19.03
N TYR A 52 -4.19 3.67 17.86
CA TYR A 52 -4.17 4.41 16.59
C TYR A 52 -5.53 5.09 16.36
N VAL A 53 -5.61 6.36 16.79
CA VAL A 53 -6.76 7.25 16.58
C VAL A 53 -6.79 7.79 15.16
N ASP A 54 -8.01 8.01 14.64
CA ASP A 54 -8.23 8.80 13.43
C ASP A 54 -7.47 10.14 13.57
N GLY A 55 -6.73 10.54 12.54
CA GLY A 55 -5.83 11.68 12.67
C GLY A 55 -5.23 12.15 11.35
N THR A 56 -4.51 13.25 11.44
CA THR A 56 -3.71 13.80 10.34
C THR A 56 -2.32 13.20 10.40
N PHE A 57 -1.86 12.67 9.27
CA PHE A 57 -0.59 12.01 9.10
C PHE A 57 0.22 12.71 8.01
N ARG A 58 1.55 12.52 8.05
CA ARG A 58 2.46 12.96 7.00
C ARG A 58 3.04 11.75 6.30
N LYS A 59 2.89 11.68 4.97
CA LYS A 59 3.53 10.62 4.20
C LYS A 59 5.05 10.73 4.35
N ILE A 60 5.70 9.62 4.68
CA ILE A 60 7.17 9.56 4.75
C ILE A 60 7.72 9.91 3.35
N PRO A 61 8.65 10.87 3.24
CA PRO A 61 9.31 11.19 1.98
C PRO A 61 9.94 9.94 1.36
N VAL A 62 9.69 9.74 0.08
CA VAL A 62 10.26 8.62 -0.69
C VAL A 62 11.25 9.21 -1.68
N GLU A 63 12.47 8.69 -1.65
CA GLU A 63 13.47 8.99 -2.67
C GLU A 63 13.26 8.10 -3.91
N ILE A 64 13.34 8.72 -5.09
CA ILE A 64 13.19 8.09 -6.41
C ILE A 64 14.33 8.52 -7.32
N SER A 65 14.52 7.81 -8.43
CA SER A 65 15.32 8.31 -9.57
C SER A 65 14.39 8.85 -10.65
N ALA A 66 14.75 9.96 -11.28
CA ALA A 66 14.01 10.48 -12.43
C ALA A 66 14.92 11.17 -13.44
N TYR A 67 14.49 11.16 -14.70
CA TYR A 67 15.12 11.92 -15.76
C TYR A 67 14.07 12.57 -16.65
N GLN A 68 14.38 13.74 -17.19
CA GLN A 68 13.51 14.45 -18.13
C GLN A 68 13.72 13.95 -19.55
N VAL A 69 12.64 13.73 -20.30
CA VAL A 69 12.72 13.29 -21.70
C VAL A 69 12.80 14.48 -22.65
N ASP A 70 13.59 14.33 -23.70
CA ASP A 70 13.81 15.33 -24.75
C ASP A 70 12.97 15.10 -26.01
N ARG A 71 12.16 14.03 -26.00
CA ARG A 71 11.25 13.64 -27.07
C ARG A 71 10.08 12.86 -26.51
N ASP A 72 8.99 12.84 -27.26
CA ASP A 72 7.84 12.00 -26.95
C ASP A 72 8.26 10.52 -26.93
N CYS A 73 7.81 9.77 -25.92
CA CYS A 73 8.11 8.36 -25.78
C CYS A 73 6.95 7.58 -25.15
N VAL A 74 7.05 6.25 -25.23
CA VAL A 74 6.06 5.33 -24.66
C VAL A 74 6.80 4.36 -23.74
N ILE A 75 6.31 4.23 -22.51
CA ILE A 75 6.73 3.21 -21.55
C ILE A 75 5.68 2.11 -21.58
N LEU A 76 6.12 0.87 -21.77
CA LEU A 76 5.26 -0.30 -21.74
C LEU A 76 5.25 -0.87 -20.33
N ASN A 77 4.08 -1.08 -19.75
CA ASN A 77 3.93 -1.85 -18.53
C ASN A 77 2.81 -2.89 -18.65
N ALA A 78 2.63 -3.71 -17.61
CA ALA A 78 1.61 -4.76 -17.60
C ALA A 78 0.16 -4.24 -17.67
N ALA A 79 -0.06 -2.95 -17.34
CA ALA A 79 -1.36 -2.29 -17.38
C ALA A 79 -1.64 -1.56 -18.71
N GLY A 80 -0.63 -1.39 -19.57
CA GLY A 80 -0.75 -0.80 -20.90
C GLY A 80 0.36 0.20 -21.23
N ASP A 81 0.10 0.99 -22.27
CA ASP A 81 1.04 1.98 -22.81
C ASP A 81 0.92 3.31 -22.04
N LEU A 82 2.04 3.79 -21.51
CA LEU A 82 2.14 5.09 -20.85
C LEU A 82 2.89 6.07 -21.75
N HIS A 83 2.24 7.16 -22.12
CA HIS A 83 2.81 8.16 -23.02
C HIS A 83 3.43 9.30 -22.22
N ALA A 84 4.66 9.67 -22.57
CA ALA A 84 5.35 10.86 -22.09
C ALA A 84 5.60 11.80 -23.26
N LYS A 85 5.39 13.10 -23.04
CA LYS A 85 5.73 14.15 -24.01
C LYS A 85 7.13 14.66 -23.74
N THR A 86 7.70 15.30 -24.75
CA THR A 86 8.91 16.11 -24.61
C THR A 86 8.79 17.07 -23.42
N GLY A 87 9.73 17.01 -22.47
CA GLY A 87 9.72 17.79 -21.25
C GLY A 87 9.14 17.08 -20.02
N ASP A 88 8.41 15.97 -20.19
CA ASP A 88 7.95 15.17 -19.05
C ASP A 88 9.12 14.46 -18.35
N TRP A 89 8.88 14.01 -17.13
CA TRP A 89 9.80 13.22 -16.34
C TRP A 89 9.42 11.75 -16.39
N ILE A 90 10.40 10.86 -16.57
CA ILE A 90 10.23 9.45 -16.27
C ILE A 90 10.75 9.22 -14.87
N ILE A 91 9.85 8.81 -13.98
CA ILE A 91 10.19 8.44 -12.61
C ILE A 91 10.37 6.93 -12.55
N THR A 92 11.43 6.49 -11.89
CA THR A 92 11.65 5.10 -11.48
C THR A 92 11.43 5.01 -9.98
N GLY A 93 10.40 4.28 -9.56
CA GLY A 93 10.08 4.05 -8.16
C GLY A 93 10.94 2.97 -7.51
N ILE A 94 10.56 2.54 -6.30
CA ILE A 94 11.41 1.70 -5.44
C ILE A 94 11.56 0.29 -6.00
N GLU A 95 10.50 -0.25 -6.63
CA GLU A 95 10.49 -1.60 -7.19
C GLU A 95 10.94 -1.62 -8.66
N GLY A 96 11.44 -0.49 -9.17
CA GLY A 96 11.84 -0.31 -10.57
C GLY A 96 10.68 0.00 -11.50
N GLU A 97 9.48 0.25 -10.97
CA GLU A 97 8.32 0.68 -11.73
C GLU A 97 8.59 2.04 -12.37
N GLN A 98 8.22 2.20 -13.65
CA GLN A 98 8.40 3.44 -14.38
C GLN A 98 7.07 4.08 -14.75
N TYR A 99 6.97 5.40 -14.56
CA TYR A 99 5.80 6.18 -14.90
C TYR A 99 6.17 7.59 -15.40
N PRO A 100 5.45 8.11 -16.40
CA PRO A 100 5.59 9.49 -16.83
C PRO A 100 4.95 10.44 -15.81
N CYS A 101 5.55 11.62 -15.66
CA CYS A 101 5.05 12.70 -14.83
C CYS A 101 5.25 14.03 -15.53
N ASP A 102 4.18 14.83 -15.62
CA ASP A 102 4.24 16.17 -16.18
C ASP A 102 5.26 17.05 -15.41
N ASP A 103 5.99 17.91 -16.13
CA ASP A 103 7.07 18.75 -15.56
C ASP A 103 6.59 19.68 -14.44
N GLU A 104 5.39 20.26 -14.57
CA GLU A 104 4.84 21.17 -13.56
C GLU A 104 4.53 20.38 -12.28
N ILE A 105 3.86 19.24 -12.43
CA ILE A 105 3.55 18.34 -11.31
C ILE A 105 4.84 17.85 -10.65
N PHE A 106 5.84 17.46 -11.44
CA PHE A 106 7.10 16.95 -10.92
C PHE A 106 7.80 17.98 -10.04
N ARG A 107 7.95 19.22 -10.53
CA ARG A 107 8.59 20.32 -9.78
C ARG A 107 7.79 20.74 -8.55
N GLU A 108 6.47 20.67 -8.61
CA GLU A 108 5.64 20.96 -7.46
C GLU A 108 5.78 19.89 -6.38
N THR A 109 5.93 18.62 -6.75
CA THR A 109 5.81 17.48 -5.81
C THR A 109 7.13 16.83 -5.40
N TYR A 110 8.26 17.16 -6.03
CA TYR A 110 9.57 16.60 -5.69
C TYR A 110 10.61 17.69 -5.40
N ASP A 111 11.54 17.38 -4.50
CA ASP A 111 12.75 18.16 -4.23
C ASP A 111 13.98 17.44 -4.80
N TYR A 112 14.88 18.19 -5.43
CA TYR A 112 16.15 17.66 -5.91
C TYR A 112 17.05 17.23 -4.74
N VAL A 113 17.65 16.05 -4.85
CA VAL A 113 18.62 15.53 -3.88
C VAL A 113 20.03 15.63 -4.46
N ASP A 114 20.37 14.74 -5.39
CA ASP A 114 21.64 14.71 -6.11
C ASP A 114 21.52 13.89 -7.39
N GLY A 115 22.37 14.15 -8.40
CA GLY A 115 22.37 13.37 -9.65
C GLY A 115 21.00 13.27 -10.31
N ASP A 116 20.47 12.05 -10.40
CA ASP A 116 19.13 11.69 -10.89
C ASP A 116 18.13 11.44 -9.75
N ARG A 117 18.49 11.69 -8.48
CA ARG A 117 17.68 11.40 -7.30
C ARG A 117 16.86 12.59 -6.83
N PHE A 118 15.63 12.30 -6.45
CA PHE A 118 14.66 13.28 -5.96
C PHE A 118 13.89 12.71 -4.77
N SER A 119 13.50 13.57 -3.84
CA SER A 119 12.67 13.21 -2.70
C SER A 119 11.26 13.73 -2.91
N LYS A 120 10.25 12.85 -2.77
CA LYS A 120 8.86 13.27 -2.82
C LYS A 120 8.55 14.16 -1.62
N LYS A 121 7.98 15.34 -1.89
CA LYS A 121 7.54 16.25 -0.84
C LYS A 121 6.49 15.56 0.02
N PRO A 122 6.62 15.69 1.34
CA PRO A 122 5.67 15.08 2.26
C PRO A 122 4.31 15.78 2.17
N VAL A 123 3.27 14.99 2.06
CA VAL A 123 1.88 15.45 1.97
C VAL A 123 1.17 15.14 3.29
N GLN A 124 0.40 16.10 3.80
CA GLN A 124 -0.52 15.90 4.91
C GLN A 124 -1.80 15.23 4.39
N MET A 125 -2.25 14.19 5.09
CA MET A 125 -3.44 13.44 4.75
C MET A 125 -4.14 12.99 6.03
N ASP A 126 -5.46 12.92 6.00
CA ASP A 126 -6.19 12.31 7.11
C ASP A 126 -6.32 10.82 6.87
N ALA A 127 -6.16 10.00 7.89
CA ALA A 127 -6.36 8.56 7.77
C ALA A 127 -7.25 8.04 8.91
N GLN A 128 -8.18 7.15 8.53
CA GLN A 128 -9.06 6.46 9.45
C GLN A 128 -8.91 4.96 9.27
N ARG A 129 -8.85 4.21 10.37
CA ARG A 129 -8.84 2.75 10.30
C ARG A 129 -10.24 2.20 10.11
N ALA A 130 -10.44 1.36 9.09
CA ALA A 130 -11.69 0.69 8.83
C ALA A 130 -12.04 -0.25 9.99
N LYS A 131 -13.15 0.03 10.69
CA LYS A 131 -13.63 -0.79 11.81
C LYS A 131 -14.33 -2.07 11.35
N GLU A 132 -14.84 -2.05 10.13
CA GLU A 132 -15.48 -3.15 9.44
C GLU A 132 -15.20 -3.07 7.95
N ARG A 133 -15.48 -4.17 7.24
CA ARG A 133 -15.39 -4.21 5.78
C ARG A 133 -16.36 -3.20 5.19
N GLN A 134 -15.87 -2.32 4.33
CA GLN A 134 -16.69 -1.30 3.67
C GLN A 134 -16.22 -0.99 2.25
N THR A 135 -17.15 -0.53 1.42
CA THR A 135 -16.83 -0.03 0.07
C THR A 135 -16.46 1.45 0.16
N VAL A 136 -15.29 1.79 -0.37
CA VAL A 136 -14.78 3.16 -0.48
C VAL A 136 -14.88 3.61 -1.94
N MET A 137 -15.47 4.79 -2.17
CA MET A 137 -15.52 5.40 -3.50
C MET A 137 -14.18 6.09 -3.78
N THR A 138 -13.40 5.54 -4.70
CA THR A 138 -12.12 6.09 -5.17
C THR A 138 -12.29 6.77 -6.53
N LEU A 139 -11.26 7.44 -7.04
CA LEU A 139 -11.29 8.06 -8.37
C LEU A 139 -11.32 7.02 -9.50
N GLU A 140 -10.73 5.85 -9.25
CA GLU A 140 -10.67 4.70 -10.14
C GLU A 140 -11.95 3.84 -10.06
N GLY A 141 -12.82 4.10 -9.08
CA GLY A 141 -14.07 3.39 -8.86
C GLY A 141 -14.25 2.87 -7.42
N PRO A 142 -15.32 2.10 -7.15
CA PRO A 142 -15.52 1.50 -5.82
C PRO A 142 -14.47 0.43 -5.53
N THR A 143 -13.81 0.54 -4.37
CA THR A 143 -12.84 -0.46 -3.86
C THR A 143 -13.22 -0.90 -2.45
N THR A 144 -12.82 -2.12 -2.03
CA THR A 144 -13.12 -2.64 -0.69
C THR A 144 -11.98 -2.33 0.29
N ALA A 145 -12.31 -1.81 1.46
CA ALA A 145 -11.44 -1.80 2.64
C ALA A 145 -11.89 -2.94 3.56
N GLU A 146 -10.97 -3.79 4.00
CA GLU A 146 -11.26 -4.81 5.02
C GLU A 146 -11.13 -4.22 6.44
N ARG A 147 -11.71 -4.88 7.43
CA ARG A 147 -11.51 -4.50 8.84
C ARG A 147 -10.01 -4.46 9.14
N GLY A 148 -9.53 -3.32 9.65
CA GLY A 148 -8.13 -3.10 9.99
C GLY A 148 -7.32 -2.35 8.94
N ASP A 149 -7.80 -2.27 7.69
CA ASP A 149 -7.21 -1.44 6.64
C ASP A 149 -7.34 0.06 6.98
N TRP A 150 -6.48 0.88 6.38
CA TRP A 150 -6.55 2.33 6.48
C TRP A 150 -7.34 2.91 5.33
N ILE A 151 -8.13 3.94 5.60
CA ILE A 151 -8.81 4.76 4.60
C ILE A 151 -8.18 6.15 4.67
N ILE A 152 -7.38 6.47 3.67
CA ILE A 152 -6.71 7.76 3.54
C ILE A 152 -7.65 8.72 2.83
N THR A 153 -7.75 9.95 3.33
CA THR A 153 -8.42 11.08 2.69
C THR A 153 -7.36 12.08 2.24
N GLY A 154 -7.26 12.30 0.94
CA GLY A 154 -6.34 13.25 0.34
C GLY A 154 -6.82 14.70 0.44
N VAL A 155 -5.97 15.63 -0.03
CA VAL A 155 -6.16 17.08 0.13
C VAL A 155 -7.38 17.65 -0.61
N ARG A 156 -7.92 16.91 -1.58
CA ARG A 156 -9.15 17.28 -2.32
C ARG A 156 -10.35 16.44 -1.87
N GLY A 157 -10.24 15.73 -0.75
CA GLY A 157 -11.31 14.88 -0.17
C GLY A 157 -11.48 13.52 -0.84
N GLU A 158 -10.62 13.18 -1.79
CA GLU A 158 -10.55 11.87 -2.41
C GLU A 158 -10.12 10.80 -1.39
N ARG A 159 -10.62 9.57 -1.53
CA ARG A 159 -10.43 8.52 -0.51
C ARG A 159 -9.86 7.24 -1.11
N TRP A 160 -8.95 6.59 -0.39
CA TRP A 160 -8.35 5.32 -0.81
C TRP A 160 -8.16 4.34 0.35
N PRO A 161 -8.51 3.05 0.16
CA PRO A 161 -8.13 2.01 1.10
C PRO A 161 -6.66 1.60 0.91
N VAL A 162 -5.93 1.44 2.02
CA VAL A 162 -4.53 1.01 2.09
C VAL A 162 -4.41 -0.11 3.10
N LYS A 163 -3.73 -1.19 2.71
CA LYS A 163 -3.51 -2.34 3.60
C LYS A 163 -2.70 -1.94 4.81
N HIS A 164 -3.07 -2.49 5.97
CA HIS A 164 -2.40 -2.20 7.24
C HIS A 164 -0.87 -2.38 7.15
N GLU A 165 -0.42 -3.44 6.49
CA GLU A 165 1.00 -3.80 6.32
C GLU A 165 1.79 -2.79 5.45
N THR A 166 1.09 -2.06 4.57
CA THR A 166 1.70 -1.10 3.64
C THR A 166 1.66 0.32 4.18
N PHE A 167 0.77 0.63 5.12
CA PHE A 167 0.60 1.97 5.64
C PHE A 167 1.83 2.41 6.44
N ARG A 168 2.57 3.39 5.89
CA ARG A 168 3.74 4.01 6.51
C ARG A 168 3.55 5.53 6.54
N ALA A 169 3.45 6.10 7.73
CA ALA A 169 3.29 7.54 7.90
C ALA A 169 3.86 7.99 9.26
N ASP A 170 4.24 9.26 9.33
CA ASP A 170 4.59 9.93 10.59
C ASP A 170 3.35 10.65 11.15
N VAL A 171 3.28 10.78 12.48
CA VAL A 171 2.23 11.52 13.21
C VAL A 171 2.65 12.97 13.42
#